data_AF-A0A8S3FPM1-F1
#
_entry.id   AF-A0A8S3FPM1-F1
#
_cell.length_a   1.000
_cell.length_b   1.000
_cell.length_c   1.000
_cell.angle_alpha   90.00
_cell.angle_beta   90.00
_cell.angle_gamma   90.00
#
_symmetry.space_group_name_H-M   'P 1'
#
loop_
_entity.id
_entity.type
_entity.pdbx_description
1 polymer ?
#
loop_
_entity_poly.entity_id
_entity_poly.type
_entity_poly.pdbx_seq_one_letter_code
_entity_poly.pdbx_strand_id
1 'polypeptide(L)'
;AYCEKLAKENVWGGQIELQVCAKILQRSIEIIQGTGGEPIKIDCPSSISESPIVITYHRYLYANGEHYNSTIKMKIIIHWGRVLGLFIAILVGCIAIICFKLFNKSDPFHAQDVGQCNMYEAQRIIDNLVCCYFF
;
A
#
# COMPACT_ATOMS: atom_id res chain seq x y z
N ALA A 1 -20.90 -6.01 42.01
CA ALA A 1 -21.96 -5.83 40.99
C ALA A 1 -21.39 -5.56 39.58
N TYR A 2 -20.97 -4.34 39.21
CA TYR A 2 -20.57 -4.04 37.81
C TYR A 2 -19.36 -4.85 37.32
N CYS A 3 -18.26 -4.87 38.09
CA CYS A 3 -17.07 -5.64 37.74
C CYS A 3 -17.34 -7.15 37.66
N GLU A 4 -18.24 -7.68 38.50
CA GLU A 4 -18.63 -9.09 38.44
C GLU A 4 -19.44 -9.41 37.19
N LYS A 5 -20.29 -8.46 36.75
CA LYS A 5 -21.04 -8.59 35.51
C LYS A 5 -20.10 -8.61 34.30
N LEU A 6 -19.18 -7.64 34.23
CA LEU A 6 -18.13 -7.62 33.20
C LEU A 6 -17.28 -8.89 33.20
N ALA A 7 -16.99 -9.46 34.36
CA ALA A 7 -16.16 -10.66 34.47
C ALA A 7 -16.89 -11.96 34.13
N LYS A 8 -18.22 -12.01 34.29
CA LYS A 8 -19.00 -13.26 34.18
C LYS A 8 -19.91 -13.31 32.96
N GLU A 9 -20.24 -12.17 32.36
CA GLU A 9 -21.14 -12.07 31.21
C GLU A 9 -20.40 -11.58 29.97
N ASN A 10 -20.89 -11.94 28.79
CA ASN A 10 -20.36 -11.47 27.51
C ASN A 10 -20.91 -10.08 27.15
N VAL A 11 -20.69 -9.12 28.04
CA VAL A 11 -21.08 -7.73 27.86
C VAL A 11 -19.99 -6.95 27.15
N TRP A 12 -20.38 -6.14 26.17
CA TRP A 12 -19.44 -5.28 25.45
C TRP A 12 -19.06 -4.09 26.31
N GLY A 13 -17.76 -3.82 26.40
CA GLY A 13 -17.22 -2.64 27.07
C GLY A 13 -17.46 -1.36 26.26
N GLY A 14 -17.52 -0.23 26.95
CA GLY A 14 -17.73 1.09 26.35
C GLY A 14 -16.70 2.11 26.80
N GLN A 15 -17.15 3.36 26.99
CA GLN A 15 -16.26 4.48 27.31
C GLN A 15 -15.51 4.31 28.65
N ILE A 16 -16.14 3.74 29.66
CA ILE A 16 -15.52 3.52 30.98
C ILE A 16 -14.36 2.53 30.84
N GLU A 17 -14.57 1.43 30.14
CA GLU A 17 -13.56 0.41 29.89
C GLU A 17 -12.39 1.00 29.10
N LEU A 18 -12.68 1.82 28.08
CA LEU A 18 -11.64 2.48 27.29
C LEU A 18 -10.83 3.50 28.10
N GLN A 19 -11.44 4.23 29.03
CA GLN A 19 -10.72 5.14 29.95
C GLN A 19 -9.79 4.36 30.89
N VAL A 20 -10.25 3.22 31.41
CA VAL A 20 -9.42 2.34 32.25
C VAL A 20 -8.27 1.75 31.44
N CYS A 21 -8.54 1.26 30.22
CA CYS A 21 -7.53 0.77 29.31
C CYS A 21 -6.47 1.84 28.97
N ALA A 22 -6.88 3.08 28.69
CA ALA A 22 -5.96 4.18 28.41
C ALA A 22 -5.00 4.42 29.59
N LYS A 23 -5.50 4.33 30.83
CA LYS A 23 -4.68 4.46 32.05
C LYS A 23 -3.72 3.28 32.23
N ILE A 24 -4.20 2.05 32.07
CA ILE A 24 -3.37 0.84 32.22
C ILE A 24 -2.27 0.79 31.16
N LEU A 25 -2.61 1.11 29.92
CA LEU A 25 -1.68 1.13 28.79
C LEU A 25 -0.80 2.39 28.78
N GLN A 26 -1.06 3.34 29.68
CA GLN A 26 -0.41 4.66 29.73
C GLN A 26 -0.34 5.32 28.34
N ARG A 27 -1.48 5.31 27.63
CA ARG A 27 -1.53 5.78 26.25
C ARG A 27 -2.92 6.30 25.92
N SER A 28 -2.98 7.49 25.31
CA SER A 28 -4.24 8.05 24.81
C SER A 28 -4.85 7.13 23.75
N ILE A 29 -6.18 7.11 23.67
CA ILE A 29 -6.92 6.32 22.68
C ILE A 29 -7.75 7.26 21.81
N GLU A 30 -7.68 7.06 20.49
CA GLU A 30 -8.47 7.77 19.51
C GLU A 30 -9.42 6.79 18.81
N ILE A 31 -10.70 7.17 18.75
CA ILE A 31 -11.79 6.32 18.29
C ILE A 31 -12.41 6.94 17.04
N ILE A 32 -12.10 6.35 15.89
CA ILE A 32 -12.66 6.77 14.61
C ILE A 32 -14.09 6.22 14.48
N GLN A 33 -15.05 7.09 14.17
CA GLN A 33 -16.45 6.70 14.02
C GLN A 33 -16.73 6.18 12.60
N GLY A 34 -17.28 4.98 12.48
CA GLY A 34 -17.62 4.35 11.20
C GLY A 34 -18.74 5.05 10.43
N THR A 35 -19.53 5.90 11.10
CA THR A 35 -20.59 6.70 10.46
C THR A 35 -20.07 7.96 9.76
N GLY A 36 -18.77 8.25 9.86
CA GLY A 36 -18.21 9.55 9.51
C GLY A 36 -18.47 10.57 10.63
N GLY A 37 -17.46 11.37 10.95
CA GLY A 37 -17.50 12.35 12.04
C GLY A 37 -16.13 12.53 12.69
N GLU A 38 -16.06 13.49 13.62
CA GLU A 38 -14.83 13.75 14.37
C GLU A 38 -14.47 12.56 15.26
N PRO A 39 -13.19 12.15 15.31
CA PRO A 39 -12.74 11.10 16.21
C PRO A 39 -12.96 11.48 17.68
N ILE A 40 -13.40 10.51 18.48
CA ILE A 40 -13.50 10.67 19.93
C ILE A 40 -12.12 10.42 20.53
N LYS A 41 -11.64 11.34 21.37
CA LYS A 41 -10.34 11.24 22.02
C LYS A 41 -10.52 10.94 23.51
N ILE A 42 -9.78 9.95 23.98
CA ILE A 42 -9.62 9.62 25.39
C ILE A 42 -8.16 9.95 25.73
N ASP A 43 -7.98 11.11 26.35
CA ASP A 43 -6.67 11.59 26.73
C ASP A 43 -6.16 10.88 27.99
N CYS A 44 -4.91 10.42 27.95
CA CYS A 44 -4.19 9.90 29.10
C CYS A 44 -3.10 10.91 29.49
N PRO A 45 -3.25 11.66 30.60
CA PRO A 45 -2.24 12.63 31.02
C PRO A 45 -0.87 12.01 31.29
N SER A 46 -0.86 10.75 31.74
CA SER A 46 0.36 9.96 31.98
C SER A 46 0.82 9.20 30.73
N SER A 47 0.46 9.67 29.52
CA SER A 47 0.81 8.96 28.28
C SER A 47 2.32 8.92 28.09
N ILE A 48 2.87 7.71 27.92
CA ILE A 48 4.30 7.53 27.62
C ILE A 48 4.66 7.77 26.15
N SER A 49 3.65 7.89 25.29
CA SER A 49 3.80 8.07 23.85
C SER A 49 2.88 9.18 23.35
N GLU A 50 3.41 10.06 22.50
CA GLU A 50 2.61 11.10 21.83
C GLU A 50 1.61 10.52 20.82
N SER A 51 1.92 9.36 20.23
CA SER A 51 0.98 8.69 19.32
C SER A 51 -0.10 7.93 20.11
N PRO A 52 -1.39 8.24 19.92
CA PRO A 52 -2.47 7.48 20.52
C PRO A 52 -2.59 6.08 19.91
N ILE A 53 -3.27 5.18 20.62
CA ILE A 53 -3.80 3.94 20.08
C ILE A 53 -5.05 4.30 19.29
N VAL A 54 -5.12 3.89 18.02
CA VAL A 54 -6.26 4.18 17.16
C VAL A 54 -7.12 2.94 17.04
N ILE A 55 -8.42 3.08 17.33
CA ILE A 55 -9.43 2.05 17.13
C ILE A 55 -10.58 2.62 16.29
N THR A 56 -11.38 1.75 15.68
CA THR A 56 -12.58 2.16 14.94
C THR A 56 -13.81 1.65 15.66
N TYR A 57 -14.87 2.46 15.70
CA TYR A 57 -16.16 2.13 16.27
C TYR A 57 -17.21 2.04 15.19
N HIS A 58 -17.99 0.96 15.18
CA HIS A 58 -19.00 0.70 14.18
C HIS A 58 -20.29 0.27 14.87
N ARG A 59 -21.38 1.00 14.62
CA ARG A 59 -22.71 0.66 15.16
C ARG A 59 -23.52 -0.27 14.26
N TYR A 60 -23.33 -0.13 12.94
CA TYR A 60 -24.20 -0.76 11.93
C TYR A 60 -23.48 -1.71 10.98
N LEU A 61 -22.16 -1.95 11.18
CA LEU A 61 -21.39 -2.79 10.26
C LEU A 61 -21.73 -4.29 10.41
N TYR A 62 -22.19 -4.73 11.58
CA TYR A 62 -22.63 -6.10 11.83
C TYR A 62 -23.99 -6.15 12.51
N ALA A 63 -24.73 -7.25 12.30
CA ALA A 63 -26.04 -7.50 12.91
C ALA A 63 -26.02 -7.48 14.45
N ASN A 64 -24.85 -7.75 15.04
CA ASN A 64 -24.65 -7.74 16.49
C ASN A 64 -24.53 -6.33 17.09
N GLY A 65 -24.61 -5.29 16.25
CA GLY A 65 -24.63 -3.89 16.67
C GLY A 65 -23.23 -3.31 16.88
N GLU A 66 -23.07 -2.64 18.03
CA GLU A 66 -21.90 -1.82 18.38
C GLU A 66 -20.64 -2.66 18.59
N HIS A 67 -19.55 -2.30 17.91
CA HIS A 67 -18.28 -2.98 18.05
C HIS A 67 -17.07 -2.09 17.78
N TYR A 68 -15.93 -2.49 18.34
CA TYR A 68 -14.64 -1.84 18.13
C TYR A 68 -13.70 -2.78 17.37
N ASN A 69 -12.97 -2.23 16.39
CA ASN A 69 -11.92 -2.94 15.68
C ASN A 69 -10.57 -2.27 15.90
N SER A 70 -9.53 -3.09 16.05
CA SER A 70 -8.13 -2.64 16.09
C SER A 70 -7.69 -2.07 14.74
N THR A 71 -6.78 -1.10 14.76
CA THR A 71 -6.13 -0.61 13.54
C THR A 71 -4.65 -0.98 13.52
N ILE A 72 -4.08 -1.00 12.31
CA ILE A 72 -2.64 -1.11 12.10
C ILE A 72 -2.16 0.10 11.30
N LYS A 73 -1.01 0.66 11.71
CA LYS A 73 -0.37 1.70 10.91
C LYS A 73 0.26 1.05 9.69
N MET A 74 -0.19 1.45 8.49
CA MET A 74 0.47 1.05 7.27
C MET A 74 1.82 1.76 7.15
N LYS A 75 2.90 0.98 7.00
CA LYS A 75 4.20 1.48 6.58
C LYS A 75 4.26 1.43 5.07
N ILE A 76 4.22 2.58 4.41
CA ILE A 76 4.50 2.66 2.97
C ILE A 76 6.02 2.65 2.81
N ILE A 77 6.57 1.56 2.28
CA ILE A 77 7.98 1.47 1.91
C ILE A 77 8.08 1.72 0.41
N ILE A 78 8.56 2.91 0.04
CA ILE A 78 8.86 3.22 -1.34
C ILE A 78 10.24 2.64 -1.67
N HIS A 79 10.27 1.59 -2.49
CA HIS A 79 11.51 1.04 -3.01
C HIS A 79 12.00 1.89 -4.19
N TRP A 80 12.65 3.01 -3.88
CA TRP A 80 13.22 3.93 -4.88
C TRP A 80 14.15 3.25 -5.89
N GLY A 81 14.87 2.19 -5.48
CA GLY A 81 15.68 1.39 -6.41
C GLY A 81 14.87 0.71 -7.51
N ARG A 82 13.65 0.23 -7.21
CA ARG A 82 12.75 -0.35 -8.23
C ARG A 82 12.17 0.73 -9.15
N VAL A 83 11.84 1.90 -8.59
CA VAL A 83 11.36 3.05 -9.36
C VAL A 83 12.45 3.53 -10.33
N LEU A 84 13.67 3.74 -9.84
CA LEU A 84 14.81 4.19 -10.64
C LEU A 84 15.19 3.15 -11.72
N GLY A 85 15.16 1.85 -11.38
CA GLY A 85 15.39 0.77 -12.35
C GLY A 85 14.39 0.80 -13.51
N LEU A 86 13.10 1.03 -13.23
CA LEU A 86 12.06 1.17 -14.26
C LEU A 86 12.33 2.38 -15.17
N PHE A 87 12.71 3.52 -14.60
CA PHE A 87 13.05 4.73 -15.37
C PHE A 87 14.26 4.50 -16.29
N ILE A 88 15.31 3.85 -15.79
CA ILE A 88 16.50 3.53 -16.60
C ILE A 88 16.15 2.58 -17.74
N ALA A 89 15.36 1.53 -17.47
CA ALA A 89 14.94 0.58 -18.50
C ALA A 89 14.13 1.24 -19.62
N ILE A 90 13.19 2.13 -19.26
CA ILE A 90 12.43 2.92 -20.24
C ILE A 90 13.36 3.80 -21.08
N LEU A 91 14.32 4.48 -20.43
CA LEU A 91 15.25 5.36 -21.12
C LEU A 91 16.13 4.59 -22.13
N VAL A 92 16.68 3.44 -21.72
CA VAL A 92 17.48 2.56 -22.59
C VAL A 92 16.65 2.03 -23.76
N GLY A 93 15.39 1.62 -23.50
CA GLY A 93 14.47 1.19 -24.55
C GLY A 93 14.16 2.30 -25.56
N CYS A 94 13.90 3.53 -25.08
CA CYS A 94 13.69 4.69 -25.95
C CYS A 94 14.92 4.99 -26.82
N ILE A 95 16.13 4.95 -26.24
CA ILE A 95 17.38 5.16 -26.99
C ILE A 95 17.53 4.08 -28.06
N ALA A 96 17.29 2.80 -27.74
CA ALA A 96 17.39 1.70 -28.70
C ALA A 96 16.41 1.88 -29.89
N ILE A 97 15.16 2.28 -29.62
CA ILE A 97 14.17 2.55 -30.66
C ILE A 97 14.60 3.72 -31.55
N ILE A 98 15.14 4.79 -30.96
CA ILE A 98 15.64 5.95 -31.70
C ILE A 98 16.83 5.53 -32.58
N CYS A 99 17.80 4.81 -32.04
CA CYS A 99 18.95 4.31 -32.78
C CYS A 99 18.53 3.41 -33.96
N PHE A 100 17.57 2.51 -33.75
CA PHE A 100 17.04 1.66 -34.83
C PHE A 100 16.37 2.47 -35.94
N LYS A 101 15.57 3.49 -35.58
CA LYS A 101 14.94 4.39 -36.57
C LYS A 101 15.95 5.26 -37.30
N LEU A 102 17.02 5.71 -36.63
CA LEU A 102 18.07 6.52 -37.24
C LEU A 102 18.91 5.67 -38.20
N PHE A 103 19.32 4.46 -37.80
CA PHE A 103 20.09 3.55 -38.64
C PHE A 103 19.34 3.21 -39.94
N ASN A 104 18.04 2.93 -39.86
CA ASN A 104 17.19 2.66 -41.03
C ASN A 104 16.93 3.90 -41.91
N LYS A 105 17.26 5.12 -41.46
CA LYS A 105 17.07 6.36 -42.22
C LYS A 105 18.35 6.80 -42.97
N SER A 106 19.50 6.20 -42.65
CA SER A 106 20.81 6.59 -43.19
C SER A 106 21.20 5.95 -44.52
N ASP A 107 20.42 5.01 -45.07
CA ASP A 107 20.70 4.42 -46.40
C ASP A 107 19.64 4.82 -47.45
N PRO A 108 19.93 5.81 -48.32
CA PRO A 108 19.21 5.99 -49.58
C PRO A 108 19.88 5.27 -50.78
N PHE A 109 20.91 4.44 -50.58
CA PHE A 109 21.59 3.76 -51.68
C PHE A 109 21.78 2.26 -51.40
N HIS A 110 21.30 1.45 -52.34
CA HIS A 110 21.38 -0.02 -52.42
C HIS A 110 20.45 -0.83 -51.50
N ALA A 111 19.16 -0.77 -51.84
CA ALA A 111 18.28 -1.91 -51.72
C ALA A 111 18.61 -2.96 -52.81
N GLN A 112 19.69 -3.71 -52.64
CA GLN A 112 19.95 -4.98 -53.34
C GLN A 112 21.12 -5.67 -52.62
N ASP A 113 20.88 -6.91 -52.18
CA ASP A 113 21.86 -7.87 -51.64
C ASP A 113 22.47 -7.60 -50.25
N VAL A 114 21.64 -7.66 -49.19
CA VAL A 114 22.07 -8.30 -47.94
C VAL A 114 20.91 -9.11 -47.35
N GLY A 115 21.17 -10.38 -47.09
CA GLY A 115 20.18 -11.43 -46.87
C GLY A 115 19.19 -11.21 -45.73
N GLN A 116 18.06 -11.89 -45.90
CA GLN A 116 17.00 -12.15 -44.94
C GLN A 116 17.55 -12.55 -43.57
N CYS A 117 17.78 -11.58 -42.67
CA CYS A 117 17.53 -11.84 -41.26
C CYS A 117 16.02 -11.69 -41.09
N ASN A 118 15.34 -12.83 -40.97
CA ASN A 118 13.88 -12.89 -41.04
C ASN A 118 13.28 -12.00 -39.94
N MET A 119 12.33 -11.14 -40.30
CA MET A 119 11.68 -10.20 -39.36
C MET A 119 11.08 -10.92 -38.13
N TYR A 120 10.77 -12.22 -38.29
CA TYR A 120 10.37 -13.13 -37.22
C TYR A 120 11.47 -13.38 -36.17
N GLU A 121 12.75 -13.48 -36.54
CA GLU A 121 13.86 -13.69 -35.59
C GLU A 121 14.08 -12.46 -34.70
N ALA A 122 14.01 -11.25 -35.29
CA ALA A 122 14.15 -9.99 -34.56
C ALA A 122 12.98 -9.76 -33.59
N GLN A 123 11.74 -10.06 -34.02
CA GLN A 123 10.58 -10.02 -33.14
C GLN A 123 10.71 -11.03 -31.99
N ARG A 124 11.26 -12.22 -32.24
CA ARG A 124 11.50 -13.23 -31.19
C ARG A 124 12.52 -12.79 -30.14
N ILE A 125 13.51 -11.97 -30.51
CA ILE A 125 14.50 -11.43 -29.55
C ILE A 125 13.85 -10.34 -28.69
N ILE A 126 13.02 -9.49 -29.28
CA ILE A 126 12.28 -8.43 -28.57
C ILE A 126 11.26 -9.06 -27.61
N ASP A 127 10.48 -10.05 -28.05
CA ASP A 127 9.48 -10.71 -27.23
C ASP A 127 10.13 -11.50 -26.07
N ASN A 128 11.31 -12.09 -26.28
CA ASN A 128 12.09 -12.71 -25.20
C ASN A 128 12.70 -11.70 -24.21
N LEU A 129 13.10 -10.52 -24.67
CA LEU A 129 13.59 -9.44 -23.80
C LEU A 129 12.46 -8.84 -22.94
N VAL A 130 11.23 -8.79 -23.47
CA VAL A 130 10.04 -8.35 -22.72
C VAL A 130 9.63 -9.40 -21.68
N CYS A 131 9.71 -10.70 -22.00
CA CYS A 131 9.43 -11.78 -21.03
C CYS A 131 10.43 -11.83 -19.86
N CYS A 132 11.70 -11.46 -20.07
CA CYS A 132 12.69 -11.42 -18.98
C CYS A 132 12.49 -10.26 -17.98
N TYR A 133 11.66 -9.27 -18.29
CA TYR A 133 11.43 -8.09 -17.43
C TYR A 133 10.12 -8.15 -16.63
N PHE A 134 9.32 -9.20 -16.77
CA PHE A 134 8.00 -9.31 -16.14
C PHE A 134 7.77 -10.55 -15.25
N PHE A 135 8.83 -11.23 -14.82
CA PHE A 135 8.78 -12.17 -13.69
C PHE A 135 9.74 -11.73 -12.56
#